data_AF-A0A522RXN4-F1
#
_entry.id   AF-A0A522RXN4-F1
#
_cell.length_a   1.000
_cell.length_b   1.000
_cell.length_c   1.000
_cell.angle_alpha   90.00
_cell.angle_beta   90.00
_cell.angle_gamma   90.00
#
_symmetry.space_group_name_H-M   'P 1'
#
loop_
_entity.id
_entity.type
_entity.pdbx_description
1 polymer ?
#
loop_
_entity_poly.entity_id
_entity_poly.type
_entity_poly.pdbx_seq_one_letter_code
_entity_poly.pdbx_strand_id
1 'polypeptide(L)' 'MMPRLSSRARDNLKSSQFAGPGRSFPIPDKAHARLAIGAATRSERAGNISKATAQRIQSRARAKLNNRSSRKGSSR' A
#
# COMPACT_ATOMS: atom_id res chain seq x y z
N MET A 1 2.61 -13.74 5.51
CA MET A 1 1.21 -13.48 5.06
C MET A 1 0.97 -11.99 4.98
N MET A 2 0.13 -11.52 4.05
CA MET A 2 -0.39 -10.15 4.09
C MET A 2 -1.42 -10.05 5.22
N PRO A 3 -1.37 -9.03 6.11
CA PRO A 3 -2.48 -8.75 7.00
C PRO A 3 -3.71 -8.45 6.15
N ARG A 4 -4.75 -9.27 6.29
CA ARG A 4 -5.99 -9.16 5.53
C ARG A 4 -6.85 -8.11 6.21
N LEU A 5 -6.97 -6.93 5.61
CA LEU A 5 -7.96 -5.95 6.07
C LEU A 5 -9.35 -6.56 5.88
N SER A 6 -10.19 -6.47 6.90
CA SER A 6 -11.62 -6.75 6.73
C SER A 6 -12.23 -5.75 5.76
N SER A 7 -13.32 -6.11 5.08
CA SER A 7 -14.03 -5.21 4.15
C SER A 7 -14.41 -3.89 4.85
N ARG A 8 -14.89 -3.97 6.10
CA ARG A 8 -15.17 -2.82 6.96
C ARG A 8 -13.95 -1.92 7.17
N ALA A 9 -12.79 -2.50 7.43
CA ALA A 9 -11.55 -1.74 7.60
C ALA A 9 -11.11 -1.09 6.29
N ARG A 10 -11.30 -1.76 5.15
CA ARG A 10 -10.99 -1.24 3.80
C ARG A 10 -11.92 -0.09 3.38
N ASP A 11 -13.19 -0.14 3.76
CA ASP A 11 -14.17 0.91 3.46
C ASP A 11 -13.88 2.19 4.22
N ASN A 12 -13.45 2.06 5.48
CA ASN A 12 -13.02 3.17 6.33
C ASN A 12 -11.68 3.80 5.93
N LEU A 13 -10.94 3.19 5.00
CA LEU A 13 -9.71 3.79 4.49
C LEU A 13 -10.03 4.97 3.58
N LYS A 14 -9.37 6.09 3.85
CA LYS A 14 -9.39 7.26 2.97
C LYS A 14 -8.77 6.90 1.62
N SER A 15 -9.22 7.54 0.55
CA SER A 15 -8.64 7.41 -0.80
C SER A 15 -7.12 7.62 -0.82
N SER A 16 -6.60 8.51 0.04
CA SER A 16 -5.17 8.77 0.22
C SER A 16 -4.37 7.60 0.82
N GLN A 17 -5.04 6.58 1.37
CA GLN A 17 -4.42 5.36 1.89
C GLN A 17 -4.38 4.24 0.84
N PHE A 18 -4.71 4.52 -0.42
CA PHE A 18 -4.56 3.58 -1.53
C PHE A 18 -3.52 4.10 -2.52
N ALA A 19 -2.56 3.24 -2.86
CA ALA A 19 -1.47 3.60 -3.75
C ALA A 19 -1.83 3.38 -5.23
N GLY A 20 -2.77 2.47 -5.53
CA GLY A 20 -3.17 2.10 -6.88
C GLY A 20 -4.56 2.58 -7.31
N PRO A 21 -4.90 2.38 -8.60
CA PRO A 21 -6.20 2.76 -9.17
C PRO A 21 -7.34 1.96 -8.52
N GLY A 22 -8.56 2.54 -8.50
CA GLY A 22 -9.75 1.84 -7.99
C GLY A 22 -9.66 1.39 -6.53
N ARG A 23 -8.97 2.15 -5.67
CA ARG A 23 -8.66 1.74 -4.27
C ARG A 23 -7.87 0.43 -4.21
N SER A 24 -6.98 0.17 -5.16
CA SER A 24 -6.06 -0.97 -5.13
C SER A 24 -4.80 -0.63 -4.33
N PHE A 25 -4.10 -1.66 -3.83
CA PHE A 25 -2.87 -1.51 -3.04
C PHE A 25 -3.07 -0.63 -1.79
N PRO A 26 -3.80 -1.13 -0.77
CA PRO A 26 -3.95 -0.43 0.50
C PRO A 26 -2.59 -0.24 1.16
N ILE A 27 -2.33 0.98 1.63
CA ILE A 27 -1.14 1.40 2.39
C ILE A 27 -1.53 2.15 3.70
N PRO A 28 -2.38 1.55 4.56
CA PRO A 28 -2.78 2.18 5.81
C PRO A 28 -1.58 2.44 6.74
N ASP A 29 -0.62 1.52 6.78
CA ASP A 29 0.57 1.52 7.61
C ASP A 29 1.85 1.14 6.83
N LYS A 30 2.99 1.08 7.54
CA LYS A 30 4.28 0.72 6.93
C LYS A 30 4.36 -0.74 6.49
N ALA A 31 3.69 -1.67 7.17
CA ALA A 31 3.71 -3.09 6.79
C ALA A 31 3.03 -3.26 5.43
N HIS A 32 1.83 -2.71 5.28
CA HIS A 32 1.10 -2.66 4.03
C HIS A 32 1.85 -1.89 2.94
N ALA A 33 2.56 -0.80 3.28
CA ALA A 33 3.38 -0.08 2.32
C ALA A 33 4.54 -0.93 1.77
N ARG A 34 5.31 -1.64 2.61
CA ARG A 34 6.37 -2.55 2.14
C ARG A 34 5.80 -3.64 1.22
N LEU A 35 4.68 -4.19 1.64
CA LEU A 35 3.97 -5.24 0.92
C LEU A 35 3.40 -4.76 -0.42
N ALA A 36 2.92 -3.50 -0.49
CA ALA A 36 2.43 -2.87 -1.72
C ALA A 36 3.53 -2.71 -2.78
N ILE A 37 4.78 -2.46 -2.38
CA ILE A 37 5.92 -2.40 -3.31
C ILE A 37 6.10 -3.75 -4.02
N GLY A 38 6.17 -4.84 -3.26
CA GLY A 38 6.32 -6.18 -3.83
C GLY A 38 5.09 -6.63 -4.63
N ALA A 39 3.89 -6.28 -4.17
CA ALA A 39 2.66 -6.56 -4.91
C ALA A 39 2.59 -5.79 -6.24
N ALA A 40 3.07 -4.55 -6.28
CA ALA A 40 3.14 -3.76 -7.51
C ALA A 40 4.06 -4.42 -8.53
N THR A 41 5.26 -4.84 -8.13
CA THR A 41 6.20 -5.56 -9.01
C THR A 41 5.62 -6.87 -9.52
N ARG A 42 4.94 -7.65 -8.67
CA ARG A 42 4.25 -8.87 -9.12
C ARG A 42 3.15 -8.57 -10.12
N SER A 43 2.38 -7.51 -9.90
CA SER A 43 1.27 -7.13 -10.77
C SER A 43 1.76 -6.60 -12.12
N GLU A 44 2.88 -5.89 -12.14
CA GLU A 44 3.57 -5.48 -13.37
C GLU A 44 4.03 -6.70 -14.17
N ARG A 45 4.74 -7.63 -13.52
CA ARG A 45 5.24 -8.86 -14.16
C ARG A 45 4.11 -9.76 -14.66
N ALA A 46 2.97 -9.75 -13.98
CA ALA A 46 1.77 -10.48 -14.40
C ALA A 46 0.98 -9.78 -15.52
N GLY A 47 1.40 -8.59 -15.96
CA GLY A 47 0.68 -7.81 -16.99
C GLY A 47 -0.60 -7.14 -16.52
N ASN A 48 -0.90 -7.14 -15.22
CA ASN A 48 -2.11 -6.53 -14.65
C ASN A 48 -2.02 -5.00 -14.58
N ILE A 49 -0.82 -4.45 -14.50
CA ILE A 49 -0.56 -3.00 -14.47
C ILE A 49 0.65 -2.65 -15.33
N SER A 50 0.70 -1.43 -15.84
CA SER A 50 1.89 -0.93 -16.55
C SER A 50 3.05 -0.66 -15.59
N LYS A 51 4.28 -0.63 -16.12
CA LYS A 51 5.49 -0.21 -15.39
C LYS A 51 5.34 1.18 -14.76
N ALA A 52 4.73 2.13 -15.47
CA ALA A 52 4.45 3.47 -14.96
C ALA A 52 3.50 3.43 -13.75
N THR A 53 2.45 2.60 -13.82
CA THR A 53 1.51 2.39 -12.71
C THR A 53 2.23 1.75 -11.51
N ALA A 54 3.07 0.75 -11.74
CA ALA A 54 3.85 0.09 -10.70
C ALA A 54 4.79 1.07 -9.98
N GLN A 55 5.52 1.89 -10.73
CA GLN A 55 6.40 2.93 -10.18
C GLN A 55 5.62 3.96 -9.35
N ARG A 56 4.44 4.39 -9.80
CA ARG A 56 3.58 5.31 -9.05
C ARG A 56 3.10 4.71 -7.72
N ILE A 57 2.71 3.42 -7.72
CA ILE A 57 2.35 2.68 -6.50
C ILE A 57 3.56 2.59 -5.55
N GLN A 58 4.73 2.21 -6.07
CA GLN A 58 5.95 2.09 -5.29
C GLN A 58 6.38 3.43 -4.69
N SER A 59 6.29 4.54 -5.43
CA SER A 59 6.60 5.89 -4.95
C SER A 59 5.70 6.29 -3.78
N ARG A 60 4.38 6.11 -3.91
CA ARG A 60 3.42 6.38 -2.82
C ARG A 60 3.66 5.50 -1.60
N ALA A 61 3.96 4.22 -1.81
CA ALA A 61 4.30 3.31 -0.73
C ALA A 61 5.61 3.73 -0.02
N ARG A 62 6.66 4.09 -0.77
CA ARG A 62 7.92 4.59 -0.21
C ARG A 62 7.72 5.91 0.55
N ALA A 63 6.91 6.83 0.03
CA ALA A 63 6.54 8.05 0.73
C ALA A 63 5.89 7.74 2.08
N LYS A 64 5.03 6.70 2.16
CA LYS A 64 4.43 6.23 3.41
C LYS A 64 5.46 5.62 4.38
N LEU A 65 6.47 4.91 3.86
CA LEU A 65 7.58 4.38 4.67
C LEU A 65 8.42 5.52 5.28
N ASN A 66 8.64 6.58 4.51
CA ASN A 66 9.40 7.74 4.94
C ASN A 66 8.61 8.66 5.90
N ASN A 67 7.29 8.79 5.68
CA ASN A 67 6.41 9.71 6.41
C ASN A 67 5.97 9.20 7.81
N ARG A 68 6.84 8.51 8.56
CA ARG A 68 6.57 8.20 9.99
C ARG A 68 7.79 7.71 10.78
N SER A 69 8.86 8.50 10.83
CA SER A 69 9.84 8.33 11.91
C SER A 69 9.33 8.82 13.28
N SER A 70 8.13 9.42 13.37
CA SER A 70 7.74 10.21 14.55
C SER A 70 6.31 10.06 15.09
N ARG A 71 5.68 8.86 15.07
CA ARG A 71 4.54 8.63 15.99
C ARG A 71 4.31 7.17 16.37
N LYS A 72 4.83 6.84 17.57
CA LYS A 72 4.32 5.93 18.63
C LYS A 72 3.54 4.67 18.21
N GLY A 73 4.11 3.52 18.54
CA GLY A 73 3.68 2.69 19.68
C GLY A 73 2.34 1.95 19.64
N SER A 74 2.43 0.67 20.02
CA SER A 74 1.40 -0.13 20.70
C SER A 74 0.34 -0.85 19.86
N SER A 75 0.46 -2.17 19.76
CA SER A 75 -0.53 -3.03 20.40
C SER A 75 0.17 -4.31 20.90
N ARG A 76 -0.22 -4.69 22.11
CA ARG A 76 0.30 -5.77 22.96
C ARG A 76 0.14 -7.15 22.33
#